data_AF-A0A2T1A9B3-F1
#
_entry.id   AF-A0A2T1A9B3-F1
#
_cell.length_a   1.000
_cell.length_b   1.000
_cell.length_c   1.000
_cell.angle_alpha   90.00
_cell.angle_beta   90.00
_cell.angle_gamma   90.00
#
_symmetry.space_group_name_H-M   'P 1'
#
loop_
_entity.id
_entity.type
_entity.pdbx_description
1 polymer ?
#
loop_
_entity_poly.entity_id
_entity_poly.type
_entity_poly.pdbx_seq_one_letter_code
_entity_poly.pdbx_strand_id
1 'polypeptide(L)'
;MAGGAYWDALKTFALVRRPYERVCSLYRYECQVGEDANGGQRLSLNEWVSERLDGRDPEALDTHMTLHPCLPWVVGTAGAPLVKLVCRLEEIADDWSIVQNITQSDVALPVRNRTERVSGSTVSDLNARSRTIIEDYYAADFENFGYNRIGAAHKLRPKSDAPLVGLIEAAYAQ
;
A
#
# COMPACT_ATOMS: atom_id res chain seq x y z
N MET A 1 -9.66 13.43 28.20
CA MET A 1 -8.61 12.41 27.96
C MET A 1 -7.45 13.10 27.26
N ALA A 2 -6.25 13.06 27.82
CA ALA A 2 -5.05 13.58 27.15
C ALA A 2 -4.68 12.70 25.93
N GLY A 3 -3.91 13.25 24.99
CA GLY A 3 -3.72 12.70 23.64
C GLY A 3 -3.36 11.22 23.55
N GLY A 4 -2.41 10.73 24.37
CA GLY A 4 -1.96 9.32 24.33
C GLY A 4 -3.05 8.32 24.73
N ALA A 5 -3.63 8.49 25.92
CA ALA A 5 -4.69 7.59 26.40
C ALA A 5 -5.97 7.62 25.52
N TYR A 6 -6.22 8.74 24.84
CA TYR A 6 -7.29 8.80 23.84
C TYR A 6 -6.93 7.97 22.61
N TRP A 7 -5.72 8.14 22.06
CA TRP A 7 -5.24 7.37 20.90
C TRP A 7 -5.24 5.86 21.17
N ASP A 8 -4.75 5.44 22.32
CA ASP A 8 -4.69 4.02 22.72
C ASP A 8 -6.10 3.40 22.85
N ALA A 9 -7.13 4.21 23.11
CA ALA A 9 -8.51 3.73 23.15
C ALA A 9 -9.13 3.56 21.75
N LEU A 10 -8.61 4.25 20.73
CA LEU A 10 -9.16 4.22 19.38
C LEU A 10 -9.00 2.86 18.71
N LYS A 11 -9.97 2.52 17.87
CA LYS A 11 -10.00 1.27 17.11
C LYS A 11 -9.40 1.53 15.73
N THR A 12 -8.08 1.50 15.65
CA THR A 12 -7.32 1.90 14.46
C THR A 12 -6.91 0.70 13.61
N PHE A 13 -7.01 0.84 12.29
CA PHE A 13 -6.49 -0.13 11.33
C PHE A 13 -5.97 0.58 10.08
N ALA A 14 -5.12 -0.09 9.32
CA ALA A 14 -4.61 0.39 8.03
C ALA A 14 -4.73 -0.66 6.94
N LEU A 15 -4.85 -0.19 5.70
CA LEU A 15 -4.75 -1.03 4.51
C LEU A 15 -3.44 -0.74 3.80
N VAL A 16 -2.66 -1.78 3.58
CA VAL A 16 -1.43 -1.73 2.78
C VAL A 16 -1.65 -2.48 1.47
N ARG A 17 -0.86 -2.17 0.45
CA ARG A 17 -1.01 -2.75 -0.88
C ARG A 17 0.35 -3.09 -1.43
N ARG A 18 0.42 -4.19 -2.20
CA ARG A 18 1.65 -4.61 -2.85
C ARG A 18 2.23 -3.48 -3.71
N PRO A 19 3.54 -3.17 -3.61
CA PRO A 19 4.13 -2.00 -4.26
C PRO A 19 3.88 -1.91 -5.77
N TYR A 20 4.01 -3.01 -6.53
CA TYR A 20 3.75 -2.97 -7.98
C TYR A 20 2.29 -2.60 -8.30
N GLU A 21 1.34 -3.25 -7.63
CA GLU A 21 -0.09 -2.97 -7.80
C GLU A 21 -0.45 -1.55 -7.38
N ARG A 22 0.18 -1.02 -6.33
CA ARG A 22 0.04 0.37 -5.88
C ARG A 22 0.55 1.34 -6.95
N VAL A 23 1.78 1.16 -7.43
CA VAL A 23 2.41 1.99 -8.45
C VAL A 23 1.59 2.03 -9.74
N CYS A 24 1.16 0.88 -10.25
CA CYS A 24 0.31 0.81 -11.44
C CYS A 24 -1.04 1.53 -11.22
N SER A 25 -1.57 1.48 -9.99
CA SER A 25 -2.81 2.18 -9.62
C SER A 25 -2.64 3.68 -9.58
N LEU A 26 -1.52 4.16 -9.05
CA LEU A 26 -1.21 5.59 -9.00
C LEU A 26 -0.97 6.14 -10.41
N TYR A 27 -0.23 5.41 -11.25
CA TYR A 27 -0.07 5.76 -12.67
C TYR A 27 -1.43 5.93 -13.36
N ARG A 28 -2.35 4.97 -13.23
CA ARG A 28 -3.70 5.09 -13.82
C ARG A 28 -4.47 6.29 -13.28
N TYR A 29 -4.38 6.55 -11.98
CA TYR A 29 -5.02 7.70 -11.35
C TYR A 29 -4.46 9.02 -11.89
N GLU A 30 -3.13 9.18 -11.94
CA GLU A 30 -2.49 10.38 -12.49
C GLU A 30 -2.83 10.59 -13.96
N CYS A 31 -2.95 9.52 -14.72
CA CYS A 31 -3.38 9.63 -16.11
C CYS A 31 -4.82 10.12 -16.23
N GLN A 32 -5.73 9.59 -15.41
CA GLN A 32 -7.13 10.00 -15.42
C GLN A 32 -7.30 11.47 -14.98
N VAL A 33 -6.55 11.91 -13.96
CA VAL A 33 -6.62 13.29 -13.45
C VAL A 33 -5.82 14.27 -14.34
N GLY A 34 -4.73 13.80 -14.96
CA GLY A 34 -3.83 14.61 -15.78
C GLY A 34 -4.29 14.78 -17.23
N GLU A 35 -5.08 13.84 -17.78
CA GLU A 35 -5.70 13.97 -19.12
C GLU A 35 -6.63 15.19 -19.21
N ASP A 36 -7.27 15.57 -18.10
CA ASP A 36 -8.13 16.76 -18.04
C ASP A 36 -7.35 18.08 -17.91
N ALA A 37 -6.09 18.05 -17.48
CA ALA A 37 -5.40 19.24 -16.99
C ALA A 37 -4.49 19.94 -18.03
N ASN A 38 -3.75 19.23 -18.89
CA ASN A 38 -2.62 19.88 -19.60
C ASN A 38 -2.31 19.44 -21.04
N GLY A 39 -3.04 18.51 -21.66
CA GLY A 39 -2.88 18.19 -23.10
C GLY A 39 -1.46 17.77 -23.56
N GLY A 40 -0.55 17.47 -22.64
CA GLY A 40 0.84 17.09 -22.92
C GLY A 40 0.98 15.61 -23.27
N GLN A 41 2.15 15.24 -23.82
CA GLN A 41 2.46 13.85 -24.14
C GLN A 41 2.48 12.99 -22.87
N ARG A 42 1.60 11.98 -22.82
CA ARG A 42 1.48 11.07 -21.70
C ARG A 42 2.68 10.11 -21.67
N LEU A 43 3.40 10.09 -20.54
CA LEU A 43 4.45 9.11 -20.28
C LEU A 43 3.85 7.69 -20.28
N SER A 44 4.58 6.72 -20.83
CA SER A 44 4.29 5.31 -20.59
C SER A 44 4.51 4.96 -19.11
N LEU A 45 3.93 3.85 -18.64
CA LEU A 45 4.11 3.39 -17.26
C LEU A 45 5.59 3.30 -16.86
N ASN A 46 6.46 2.79 -17.74
CA ASN A 46 7.87 2.59 -17.42
C ASN A 46 8.67 3.90 -17.38
N GLU A 47 8.35 4.86 -18.26
CA GLU A 47 8.92 6.21 -18.22
C GLU A 47 8.47 6.95 -16.95
N TRP A 48 7.19 6.85 -16.61
CA TRP A 48 6.62 7.43 -15.40
C TRP A 48 7.30 6.86 -14.14
N VAL A 49 7.52 5.55 -14.05
CA VAL A 49 8.23 4.93 -12.92
C VAL A 49 9.65 5.51 -12.79
N SER A 50 10.35 5.63 -13.92
CA SER A 50 11.72 6.15 -13.92
C SER A 50 11.75 7.61 -13.47
N GLU A 51 10.86 8.46 -13.99
CA GLU A 51 10.79 9.89 -13.64
C GLU A 51 10.37 10.13 -12.18
N ARG A 52 9.45 9.32 -11.68
CA ARG A 52 8.85 9.53 -10.36
C ARG A 52 9.62 8.90 -9.22
N LEU A 53 10.40 7.83 -9.46
CA LEU A 53 11.00 7.04 -8.38
C LEU A 53 12.52 6.89 -8.49
N ASP A 54 13.10 6.87 -9.69
CA ASP A 54 14.54 6.58 -9.88
C ASP A 54 15.42 7.64 -9.19
N GLY A 55 16.37 7.21 -8.37
CA GLY A 55 17.29 8.08 -7.63
C GLY A 55 16.66 8.95 -6.54
N ARG A 56 15.38 8.76 -6.20
CA ARG A 56 14.71 9.51 -5.13
C ARG A 56 14.81 8.79 -3.79
N ASP A 57 14.89 9.58 -2.73
CA ASP A 57 14.81 9.08 -1.36
C ASP A 57 13.33 8.85 -0.97
N PRO A 58 12.91 7.61 -0.66
CA PRO A 58 11.53 7.31 -0.26
C PRO A 58 11.13 7.91 1.10
N GLU A 59 12.09 8.33 1.93
CA GLU A 59 11.86 9.01 3.21
C GLU A 59 11.77 10.53 3.08
N ALA A 60 12.19 11.09 1.94
CA ALA A 60 12.06 12.51 1.67
C ALA A 60 10.57 12.88 1.51
N LEU A 61 9.99 13.41 2.59
CA LEU A 61 8.63 13.97 2.66
C LEU A 61 8.54 15.28 1.85
N ASP A 62 8.77 15.19 0.53
CA ASP A 62 8.39 16.25 -0.42
C ASP A 62 6.86 16.22 -0.61
N THR A 63 6.34 17.27 -1.23
CA THR A 63 4.97 17.56 -1.67
C THR A 63 4.19 16.42 -2.33
N HIS A 64 4.79 15.26 -2.61
CA HIS A 64 4.18 14.09 -3.26
C HIS A 64 3.92 12.93 -2.30
N MET A 65 3.11 13.17 -1.26
CA MET A 65 2.71 12.19 -0.23
C MET A 65 2.18 10.86 -0.79
N THR A 66 1.62 10.85 -2.00
CA THR A 66 1.04 9.67 -2.68
C THR A 66 2.09 8.61 -3.05
N LEU A 67 3.35 9.01 -3.25
CA LEU A 67 4.45 8.12 -3.64
C LEU A 67 5.10 7.43 -2.44
N HIS A 68 4.88 7.89 -1.21
CA HIS A 68 5.55 7.32 -0.04
C HIS A 68 5.24 5.83 0.15
N PRO A 69 6.22 5.03 0.61
CA PRO A 69 5.96 3.69 1.13
C PRO A 69 4.88 3.70 2.22
N CYS A 70 4.21 2.57 2.43
CA CYS A 70 3.22 2.41 3.48
C CYS A 70 3.85 2.41 4.88
N LEU A 71 5.06 1.84 5.03
CA LEU A 71 5.67 1.60 6.35
C LEU A 71 5.71 2.83 7.27
N PRO A 72 6.15 4.03 6.83
CA PRO A 72 6.21 5.21 7.69
C PRO A 72 4.84 5.71 8.20
N TRP A 73 3.74 5.24 7.62
CA TRP A 73 2.38 5.60 8.04
C TRP A 73 1.79 4.65 9.09
N VAL A 74 2.38 3.47 9.25
CA VAL A 74 1.87 2.43 10.16
C VAL A 74 2.82 2.15 11.32
N VAL A 75 4.04 2.70 11.30
CA VAL A 75 5.04 2.58 12.36
C VAL A 75 5.54 3.97 12.76
N GLY A 76 5.62 4.23 14.07
CA GLY A 76 6.15 5.46 14.63
C GLY A 76 7.67 5.50 14.67
N THR A 77 8.24 6.64 15.08
CA THR A 77 9.70 6.89 15.08
C THR A 77 10.51 5.91 15.94
N ALA A 78 9.89 5.26 16.93
CA ALA A 78 10.53 4.26 17.78
C ALA A 78 10.40 2.81 17.24
N GLY A 79 9.84 2.62 16.04
CA GLY A 79 9.56 1.28 15.50
C GLY A 79 8.27 0.64 16.03
N ALA A 80 7.54 1.33 16.89
CA ALA A 80 6.27 0.87 17.43
C ALA A 80 5.13 1.07 16.41
N PRO A 81 4.28 0.06 16.17
CA PRO A 81 3.11 0.21 15.30
C PRO A 81 2.12 1.28 15.80
N LEU A 82 1.57 2.07 14.88
CA LEU A 82 0.62 3.15 15.15
C LEU A 82 -0.85 2.68 15.09
N VAL A 83 -1.07 1.49 14.52
CA VAL A 83 -2.40 0.91 14.31
C VAL A 83 -2.50 -0.48 14.91
N LYS A 84 -3.71 -0.91 15.25
CA LYS A 84 -3.98 -2.21 15.91
C LYS A 84 -4.12 -3.38 14.95
N LEU A 85 -4.43 -3.08 13.69
CA LEU A 85 -4.58 -4.05 12.61
C LEU A 85 -4.01 -3.46 11.32
N VAL A 86 -3.24 -4.26 10.60
CA VAL A 86 -2.83 -3.96 9.23
C VAL A 86 -3.32 -5.09 8.34
N CYS A 87 -4.15 -4.75 7.35
CA CYS A 87 -4.61 -5.71 6.35
C CYS A 87 -3.93 -5.43 5.01
N ARG A 88 -3.63 -6.50 4.28
CA ARG A 88 -3.26 -6.39 2.87
C ARG A 88 -4.52 -6.21 2.05
N LEU A 89 -4.57 -5.21 1.19
CA LEU A 89 -5.72 -4.96 0.33
C LEU A 89 -6.05 -6.18 -0.55
N GLU A 90 -5.04 -6.96 -0.92
CA GLU A 90 -5.18 -8.20 -1.68
C GLU A 90 -6.00 -9.29 -0.95
N GLU A 91 -6.09 -9.23 0.37
CA GLU A 91 -6.75 -10.21 1.25
C GLU A 91 -7.84 -9.57 2.12
N ILE A 92 -8.23 -8.32 1.84
CA ILE A 92 -9.16 -7.57 2.70
C ILE A 92 -10.50 -8.28 2.89
N ALA A 93 -10.96 -9.08 1.92
CA ALA A 93 -12.18 -9.86 2.05
C ALA A 93 -12.09 -10.89 3.18
N ASP A 94 -10.91 -11.49 3.38
CA ASP A 94 -10.66 -12.49 4.43
C ASP A 94 -10.52 -11.80 5.80
N ASP A 95 -9.97 -10.59 5.82
CA ASP A 95 -9.77 -9.80 7.04
C ASP A 95 -10.97 -8.91 7.42
N TRP A 96 -12.01 -8.85 6.59
CA TRP A 96 -13.10 -7.87 6.77
C TRP A 96 -13.86 -8.08 8.08
N SER A 97 -14.09 -9.32 8.47
CA SER A 97 -14.74 -9.64 9.75
C SER A 97 -13.96 -9.10 10.96
N ILE A 98 -12.62 -9.10 10.88
CA ILE A 98 -11.76 -8.54 11.93
C ILE A 98 -11.93 -7.02 11.98
N VAL A 99 -11.96 -6.35 10.83
CA VAL A 99 -12.21 -4.89 10.74
C VAL A 99 -13.59 -4.55 11.33
N GLN A 100 -14.62 -5.31 10.98
CA GLN A 100 -15.97 -5.16 11.53
C GLN A 100 -16.00 -5.30 13.05
N ASN A 101 -15.32 -6.31 13.59
CA ASN A 101 -15.22 -6.53 15.04
C ASN A 101 -14.51 -5.38 15.76
N ILE A 102 -13.37 -4.92 15.22
CA ILE A 102 -12.60 -3.82 15.81
C ILE A 102 -13.42 -2.52 15.80
N THR A 103 -14.13 -2.26 14.71
CA THR A 103 -14.92 -1.03 14.53
C THR A 103 -16.34 -1.12 15.09
N GLN A 104 -16.74 -2.29 15.59
CA GLN A 104 -18.11 -2.59 16.03
C GLN A 104 -19.16 -2.24 14.97
N SER A 105 -18.88 -2.59 13.71
CA SER A 105 -19.74 -2.27 12.57
C SER A 105 -20.20 -3.51 11.80
N ASP A 106 -21.44 -3.48 11.33
CA ASP A 106 -21.99 -4.52 10.45
C ASP A 106 -22.25 -3.95 9.04
N VAL A 107 -21.17 -3.78 8.27
CA VAL A 107 -21.22 -3.15 6.95
C VAL A 107 -20.62 -4.10 5.91
N ALA A 108 -21.34 -4.32 4.81
CA ALA A 108 -20.84 -5.10 3.69
C ALA A 108 -19.66 -4.38 3.00
N LEU A 109 -18.77 -5.15 2.36
CA LEU A 109 -17.63 -4.63 1.58
C LEU A 109 -17.86 -4.76 0.06
N PRO A 110 -18.77 -3.97 -0.57
CA PRO A 110 -18.96 -4.01 -2.00
C PRO A 110 -17.85 -3.25 -2.74
N VAL A 111 -17.45 -3.75 -3.91
CA VAL A 111 -16.60 -2.99 -4.83
C VAL A 111 -17.47 -1.98 -5.58
N ARG A 112 -17.39 -0.69 -5.21
CA ARG A 112 -18.15 0.40 -5.87
C ARG A 112 -17.40 1.04 -7.03
N ASN A 113 -16.08 1.19 -6.89
CA ASN A 113 -15.24 1.92 -7.85
C ASN A 113 -14.14 1.01 -8.39
N ARG A 114 -14.45 0.25 -9.45
CA ARG A 114 -13.46 -0.56 -10.14
C ARG A 114 -12.80 0.28 -11.22
N THR A 115 -11.56 0.69 -11.01
CA THR A 115 -10.75 1.32 -12.07
C THR A 115 -10.49 0.30 -13.18
N GLU A 116 -10.80 0.69 -14.41
CA GLU A 116 -10.51 -0.13 -15.58
C GLU A 116 -9.00 -0.32 -15.73
N ARG A 117 -8.60 -1.53 -16.14
CA ARG A 117 -7.20 -1.85 -16.43
C ARG A 117 -7.02 -1.80 -17.94
N VAL A 118 -6.28 -0.81 -18.41
CA VAL A 118 -5.95 -0.64 -19.82
C VAL A 118 -4.57 -1.24 -20.09
N SER A 119 -4.35 -1.77 -21.30
CA SER A 119 -3.03 -2.23 -21.74
C SER A 119 -1.97 -1.14 -21.52
N GLY A 120 -0.77 -1.52 -21.08
CA GLY A 120 0.31 -0.57 -20.79
C GLY A 120 0.22 0.10 -19.41
N SER A 121 -0.70 -0.32 -18.53
CA SER A 121 -0.91 0.26 -17.20
C SER A 121 -0.90 -0.75 -16.05
N THR A 122 -0.53 -2.00 -16.32
CA THR A 122 -0.62 -3.11 -15.37
C THR A 122 0.76 -3.67 -15.00
N VAL A 123 0.81 -4.54 -14.00
CA VAL A 123 2.06 -5.14 -13.52
C VAL A 123 2.79 -5.92 -14.62
N SER A 124 2.07 -6.55 -15.56
CA SER A 124 2.67 -7.25 -16.70
C SER A 124 3.35 -6.31 -17.69
N ASP A 125 3.00 -5.03 -17.69
CA ASP A 125 3.57 -4.02 -18.58
C ASP A 125 4.87 -3.40 -18.02
N LEU A 126 5.23 -3.70 -16.76
CA LEU A 126 6.49 -3.27 -16.16
C LEU A 126 7.67 -4.05 -16.76
N ASN A 127 8.64 -3.32 -17.28
CA ASN A 127 9.92 -3.89 -17.73
C ASN A 127 10.85 -4.21 -16.54
N ALA A 128 11.95 -4.90 -16.80
CA ALA A 128 12.89 -5.31 -15.74
C ALA A 128 13.44 -4.12 -14.93
N ARG A 129 13.81 -3.03 -15.60
CA ARG A 129 14.34 -1.82 -14.94
C ARG A 129 13.32 -1.20 -13.98
N SER A 130 12.08 -0.99 -14.44
CA SER A 130 11.02 -0.40 -13.62
C SER A 130 10.68 -1.29 -12.42
N ARG A 131 10.78 -2.62 -12.55
CA ARG A 131 10.62 -3.53 -11.41
C ARG A 131 11.71 -3.32 -10.37
N THR A 132 12.98 -3.24 -10.78
CA THR A 132 14.10 -2.96 -9.87
C THR A 132 13.91 -1.62 -9.14
N ILE A 133 13.57 -0.55 -9.86
CA ILE A 133 13.31 0.76 -9.25
C ILE A 133 12.20 0.67 -8.18
N ILE A 134 11.09 -0.03 -8.46
CA ILE A 134 10.00 -0.22 -7.50
C ILE A 134 10.44 -1.07 -6.31
N GLU A 135 11.21 -2.13 -6.55
CA GLU A 135 11.72 -3.03 -5.50
C GLU A 135 12.66 -2.30 -4.54
N ASP A 136 13.53 -1.44 -5.06
CA ASP A 136 14.46 -0.66 -4.27
C ASP A 136 13.72 0.45 -3.49
N TYR A 137 12.87 1.22 -4.18
CA TYR A 137 12.14 2.34 -3.57
C TYR A 137 11.17 1.89 -2.46
N TYR A 138 10.53 0.73 -2.63
CA TYR A 138 9.56 0.17 -1.68
C TYR A 138 10.10 -1.04 -0.90
N ALA A 139 11.43 -1.21 -0.79
CA ALA A 139 12.05 -2.38 -0.18
C ALA A 139 11.47 -2.70 1.22
N ALA A 140 11.29 -1.67 2.04
CA ALA A 140 10.75 -1.83 3.39
C ALA A 140 9.31 -2.36 3.41
N ASP A 141 8.47 -1.97 2.45
CA ASP A 141 7.11 -2.48 2.31
C ASP A 141 7.11 -3.94 1.88
N PHE A 142 8.01 -4.33 0.96
CA PHE A 142 8.15 -5.73 0.55
C PHE A 142 8.45 -6.62 1.75
N GLU A 143 9.41 -6.19 2.57
CA GLU A 143 9.87 -6.98 3.71
C GLU A 143 8.85 -6.99 4.86
N ASN A 144 8.32 -5.84 5.28
CA ASN A 144 7.48 -5.75 6.48
C ASN A 144 6.04 -6.23 6.28
N PHE A 145 5.51 -6.15 5.06
CA PHE A 145 4.15 -6.57 4.76
C PHE A 145 4.07 -7.94 4.05
N GLY A 146 5.19 -8.65 3.95
CA GLY A 146 5.17 -10.01 3.43
C GLY A 146 4.86 -10.07 1.92
N TYR A 147 5.32 -9.12 1.11
CA TYR A 147 5.12 -9.17 -0.33
C TYR A 147 6.29 -9.88 -1.03
N ASN A 148 5.97 -10.68 -2.05
CA ASN A 148 6.98 -11.27 -2.92
C ASN A 148 7.23 -10.40 -4.15
N ARG A 149 8.49 -10.43 -4.62
CA ARG A 149 8.94 -9.84 -5.88
C ARG A 149 8.39 -10.63 -7.07
N ILE A 150 8.39 -10.02 -8.26
CA ILE A 150 7.93 -10.71 -9.48
C ILE A 150 8.86 -11.91 -9.78
N GLY A 151 8.27 -13.05 -10.14
CA GLY A 151 8.99 -14.31 -10.39
C GLY A 151 8.82 -15.35 -9.28
N ALA A 152 8.35 -14.94 -8.09
CA ALA A 152 7.93 -15.87 -7.05
C ALA A 152 6.62 -16.61 -7.43
N ALA A 153 6.44 -17.82 -6.89
CA ALA A 153 5.24 -18.64 -7.12
C ALA A 153 3.94 -17.94 -6.65
N HIS A 154 4.02 -17.14 -5.60
CA HIS A 154 2.89 -16.42 -5.02
C HIS A 154 3.23 -14.95 -4.83
N LYS A 155 2.23 -14.06 -4.92
CA LYS A 155 2.41 -12.62 -4.69
C LYS A 155 2.65 -12.26 -3.23
N LEU A 156 2.10 -13.06 -2.33
CA LEU A 156 2.05 -12.83 -0.90
C LEU A 156 2.80 -13.96 -0.19
N ARG A 157 3.60 -13.61 0.81
CA ARG A 157 4.11 -14.54 1.80
C ARG A 157 3.01 -14.83 2.84
N PRO A 158 3.06 -15.99 3.52
CA PRO A 158 2.20 -16.25 4.67
C PRO A 158 2.24 -15.11 5.69
N LYS A 159 1.13 -14.85 6.40
CA LYS A 159 1.07 -13.78 7.41
C LYS A 159 2.07 -13.99 8.55
N SER A 160 2.48 -15.25 8.82
CA SER A 160 3.56 -15.57 9.77
C SER A 160 4.91 -14.96 9.39
N ASP A 161 5.11 -14.65 8.11
CA ASP A 161 6.36 -14.12 7.56
C ASP A 161 6.23 -12.62 7.25
N ALA A 162 5.13 -12.00 7.66
CA ALA A 162 4.78 -10.60 7.43
C ALA A 162 4.68 -9.88 8.79
N PRO A 163 5.80 -9.36 9.33
CA PRO A 163 5.91 -8.96 10.74
C PRO A 163 4.89 -7.89 11.17
N LEU A 164 4.38 -7.11 10.23
CA LEU A 164 3.41 -6.04 10.50
C LEU A 164 2.01 -6.32 9.97
N VAL A 165 1.69 -7.53 9.47
CA VAL A 165 0.35 -7.84 8.93
C VAL A 165 -0.45 -8.66 9.94
N GLY A 166 -1.72 -8.29 10.12
CA GLY A 166 -2.62 -8.90 11.09
C GLY A 166 -2.81 -8.03 12.34
N LEU A 167 -3.36 -8.64 13.40
CA LEU A 167 -3.56 -7.98 14.69
C LEU A 167 -2.22 -7.79 15.38
N ILE A 168 -1.89 -6.54 15.69
CA ILE A 168 -0.58 -6.14 16.21
C ILE A 168 -0.56 -6.15 17.76
N GLU A 169 -1.71 -6.32 18.41
CA GLU A 169 -1.79 -6.55 19.86
C GLU A 169 -2.62 -7.80 20.20
N ALA A 170 -2.13 -8.59 21.15
CA ALA A 170 -2.83 -9.77 21.70
C ALA A 170 -4.16 -9.40 22.41
N ALA A 171 -4.33 -8.15 22.84
CA ALA A 171 -5.50 -7.68 23.58
C ALA A 171 -6.82 -7.67 22.76
N TYR A 172 -6.75 -7.89 21.45
CA TYR A 172 -7.91 -7.95 20.54
C TYR A 172 -8.15 -9.33 19.92
N ALA A 173 -7.40 -10.35 20.35
CA ALA A 173 -7.52 -11.72 19.87
C ALA A 173 -8.58 -12.55 20.63
N GLN A 174 -9.58 -11.92 21.27
CA GLN A 174 -10.63 -12.56 22.06
C GLN A 174 -12.01 -12.36 21.43
#